data_AF-A0A534I865-F1
#
_entry.id   AF-A0A534I865-F1
#
_cell.length_a   1.000
_cell.length_b   1.000
_cell.length_c   1.000
_cell.angle_alpha   90.00
_cell.angle_beta   90.00
_cell.angle_gamma   90.00
#
_symmetry.space_group_name_H-M   'P 1'
#
loop_
_entity.id
_entity.type
_entity.pdbx_description
1 polymer ?
#
loop_
_entity_poly.entity_id
_entity_poly.type
_entity_poly.pdbx_seq_one_letter_code
_entity_poly.pdbx_strand_id
1 'polypeptide(L)'
;MPTPPVPPNAQPFLQYLPAFADWIRTGRRPTRMELSMLRTFAPAAFRTVRALTYEEILVLAAPYETDPELGIYVRLIKSDEGRAWMTAVLADVKAM
;
A
#
# COMPACT_ATOMS: atom_id res chain seq x y z
N MET A 1 7.93 -20.38 -7.65
CA MET A 1 7.66 -20.69 -6.23
C MET A 1 6.17 -20.47 -5.99
N PRO A 2 5.49 -21.29 -5.18
CA PRO A 2 4.10 -21.02 -4.82
C PRO A 2 4.00 -19.71 -4.03
N THR A 3 3.00 -18.89 -4.33
CA THR A 3 2.73 -17.64 -3.61
C THR A 3 2.47 -17.95 -2.13
N PRO A 4 3.16 -17.28 -1.19
CA PRO A 4 2.90 -17.48 0.23
C PRO A 4 1.46 -17.08 0.58
N PRO A 5 0.77 -17.79 1.49
CA PRO A 5 -0.59 -17.44 1.87
C PRO A 5 -0.63 -16.02 2.44
N VAL A 6 -1.67 -15.26 2.06
CA VAL A 6 -1.87 -13.90 2.53
C VAL A 6 -2.35 -13.91 3.98
N PRO A 7 -1.59 -13.35 4.94
CA PRO A 7 -2.05 -13.30 6.31
C PRO A 7 -3.20 -12.27 6.43
N PRO A 8 -4.22 -12.52 7.26
CA PRO A 8 -5.44 -11.69 7.31
C PRO A 8 -5.19 -10.21 7.61
N ASN A 9 -4.11 -9.89 8.31
CA ASN A 9 -3.70 -8.51 8.62
C ASN A 9 -3.06 -7.78 7.42
N ALA A 10 -2.45 -8.51 6.47
CA ALA A 10 -1.85 -7.96 5.27
C ALA A 10 -2.84 -7.84 4.11
N GLN A 11 -3.88 -8.69 4.10
CA GLN A 11 -4.88 -8.73 3.03
C GLN A 11 -5.49 -7.35 2.70
N PRO A 12 -5.88 -6.51 3.68
CA PRO A 12 -6.43 -5.20 3.40
C PRO A 12 -5.43 -4.26 2.74
N PHE A 13 -4.12 -4.42 2.95
CA PHE A 13 -3.11 -3.62 2.27
C PHE A 13 -2.83 -4.15 0.86
N LEU A 14 -2.60 -5.47 0.74
CA LEU A 14 -2.24 -6.10 -0.53
C LEU A 14 -3.29 -5.92 -1.62
N GLN A 15 -4.58 -5.95 -1.26
CA GLN A 15 -5.68 -5.72 -2.23
C GLN A 15 -5.68 -4.30 -2.85
N TYR A 16 -5.08 -3.31 -2.17
CA TYR A 16 -5.00 -1.93 -2.67
C TYR A 16 -3.67 -1.60 -3.36
N LEU A 17 -2.73 -2.54 -3.42
CA LEU A 17 -1.49 -2.38 -4.18
C LEU A 17 -1.69 -1.89 -5.61
N PRO A 18 -2.68 -2.37 -6.39
CA PRO A 18 -2.93 -1.84 -7.74
C PRO A 18 -3.31 -0.36 -7.75
N ALA A 19 -4.14 0.08 -6.80
CA ALA A 19 -4.57 1.48 -6.70
C ALA A 19 -3.41 2.39 -6.29
N PHE A 20 -2.60 1.96 -5.32
CA PHE A 20 -1.40 2.70 -4.93
C PHE A 20 -0.40 2.78 -6.07
N ALA A 21 -0.21 1.67 -6.81
CA ALA A 21 0.67 1.64 -7.96
C ALA A 21 0.25 2.60 -9.07
N ASP A 22 -1.05 2.71 -9.34
CA ASP A 22 -1.57 3.67 -10.31
C ASP A 22 -1.27 5.13 -9.90
N TRP A 23 -1.43 5.45 -8.62
CA TRP A 23 -1.12 6.78 -8.10
C TRP A 23 0.38 7.09 -8.11
N ILE A 24 1.23 6.11 -7.78
CA ILE A 24 2.69 6.26 -7.88
C ILE A 24 3.07 6.53 -9.35
N ARG A 25 2.60 5.71 -10.30
CA ARG A 25 2.92 5.85 -11.73
C ARG A 25 2.47 7.18 -12.34
N THR A 26 1.36 7.73 -11.84
CA THR A 26 0.83 9.02 -12.29
C THR A 26 1.41 10.20 -11.53
N GLY A 27 2.31 9.96 -10.56
CA GLY A 27 2.86 11.00 -9.68
C GLY A 27 1.80 11.70 -8.82
N ARG A 28 0.59 11.15 -8.75
CA ARG A 28 -0.57 11.79 -8.14
C ARG A 28 -0.64 11.42 -6.66
N ARG A 29 -0.78 12.41 -5.79
CA ARG A 29 -1.14 12.16 -4.39
C ARG A 29 -2.66 12.00 -4.25
N PRO A 30 -3.14 11.05 -3.42
CA PRO A 30 -4.54 10.93 -3.13
C PRO A 30 -5.02 12.18 -2.40
N THR A 31 -6.17 12.68 -2.80
CA THR A 31 -6.82 13.82 -2.16
C THR A 31 -7.37 13.42 -0.79
N ARG A 32 -7.63 14.42 0.07
CA ARG A 32 -8.27 14.19 1.38
C ARG A 32 -9.64 13.52 1.24
N MET A 33 -10.36 13.79 0.15
CA MET A 33 -11.64 13.14 -0.14
C MET A 33 -11.44 11.65 -0.43
N GLU A 34 -10.46 11.28 -1.25
CA GLU A 34 -10.15 9.89 -1.58
C GLU A 34 -9.66 9.11 -0.35
N LEU A 35 -8.82 9.74 0.50
CA LEU A 35 -8.42 9.14 1.77
C LEU A 35 -9.62 8.98 2.73
N SER A 36 -10.57 9.92 2.70
CA SER A 36 -11.82 9.82 3.47
C SER A 36 -12.73 8.71 2.94
N MET A 37 -12.80 8.53 1.61
CA MET A 37 -13.50 7.42 0.98
C MET A 37 -12.85 6.08 1.34
N LEU A 38 -11.51 6.00 1.35
CA LEU A 38 -10.80 4.81 1.81
C LEU A 38 -11.15 4.48 3.27
N ARG A 39 -11.24 5.49 4.15
CA ARG A 39 -11.68 5.31 5.54
C ARG A 39 -13.11 4.77 5.64
N THR A 40 -14.02 5.25 4.80
CA THR A 40 -15.45 4.89 4.85
C THR A 40 -15.74 3.53 4.20
N PHE A 41 -15.22 3.27 3.00
CA PHE A 41 -15.53 2.08 2.21
C PHE A 41 -14.55 0.93 2.43
N ALA A 42 -13.36 1.22 2.94
CA ALA A 42 -12.30 0.24 3.21
C ALA A 42 -11.66 0.45 4.59
N PRO A 43 -12.46 0.47 5.68
CA PRO A 43 -11.99 0.84 7.02
C PRO A 43 -10.89 -0.10 7.54
N ALA A 44 -10.87 -1.36 7.10
CA ALA A 44 -9.80 -2.29 7.44
C ALA A 44 -8.47 -1.86 6.80
N ALA A 45 -8.47 -1.53 5.51
CA ALA A 45 -7.28 -1.09 4.80
C ALA A 45 -6.77 0.25 5.31
N PHE A 46 -7.67 1.20 5.54
CA PHE A 46 -7.31 2.50 6.12
C PHE A 46 -6.65 2.32 7.50
N ARG A 47 -7.19 1.45 8.37
CA ARG A 47 -6.58 1.14 9.67
C ARG A 47 -5.22 0.49 9.54
N THR A 48 -5.07 -0.47 8.63
CA THR A 48 -3.78 -1.12 8.36
C THR A 48 -2.74 -0.10 7.87
N VAL A 49 -3.07 0.70 6.86
CA VAL A 49 -2.16 1.74 6.33
C VAL A 49 -1.81 2.78 7.42
N ARG A 50 -2.78 3.19 8.23
CA ARG A 50 -2.55 4.13 9.33
C ARG A 50 -1.65 3.56 10.44
N ALA A 51 -1.80 2.26 10.74
CA ALA A 51 -1.06 1.60 11.81
C ALA A 51 0.40 1.30 11.45
N LEU A 52 0.70 1.14 10.16
CA LEU A 52 2.01 0.70 9.70
C LEU A 52 2.95 1.88 9.39
N THR A 53 4.24 1.59 9.51
CA THR A 53 5.35 2.35 8.93
C THR A 53 5.64 1.87 7.51
N TYR A 54 6.43 2.63 6.77
CA TYR A 54 6.88 2.20 5.44
C TYR A 54 7.70 0.91 5.53
N GLU A 55 8.54 0.79 6.55
CA GLU A 55 9.37 -0.38 6.82
C GLU A 55 8.52 -1.63 7.11
N GLU A 56 7.46 -1.51 7.91
CA GLU A 56 6.54 -2.63 8.16
C GLU A 56 5.75 -3.01 6.91
N ILE A 57 5.35 -2.04 6.08
CA ILE A 57 4.74 -2.29 4.77
C ILE A 57 5.68 -3.08 3.87
N LEU A 58 6.98 -2.73 3.85
CA LEU A 58 7.98 -3.46 3.08
C LEU A 58 8.13 -4.90 3.54
N VAL A 59 8.19 -5.13 4.85
CA VAL A 59 8.28 -6.49 5.42
C VAL A 59 7.04 -7.30 5.05
N LEU A 60 5.84 -6.70 5.10
CA LEU A 60 4.59 -7.36 4.72
C LEU A 60 4.51 -7.65 3.22
N ALA A 61 5.03 -6.77 2.36
CA ALA A 61 4.93 -6.90 0.91
C ALA A 61 6.04 -7.77 0.30
N ALA A 62 7.22 -7.84 0.92
CA ALA A 62 8.40 -8.54 0.40
C ALA A 62 8.14 -9.99 -0.05
N PRO A 63 7.35 -10.82 0.67
CA PRO A 63 7.07 -12.20 0.25
C PRO A 63 6.33 -12.31 -1.09
N TYR A 64 5.67 -11.24 -1.55
CA TYR A 64 4.88 -11.20 -2.78
C TYR A 64 5.64 -10.60 -3.97
N GLU A 65 6.93 -10.30 -3.83
CA GLU A 65 7.72 -9.71 -4.91
C GLU A 65 7.86 -10.62 -6.15
N THR A 66 7.84 -11.95 -5.93
CA THR A 66 7.89 -12.96 -6.99
C THR A 66 6.50 -13.41 -7.45
N ASP A 67 5.44 -12.87 -6.86
CA ASP A 67 4.07 -13.20 -7.22
C ASP A 67 3.73 -12.66 -8.63
N PRO A 68 3.09 -13.44 -9.53
CA PRO A 68 2.75 -12.98 -10.87
C PRO A 68 1.75 -11.82 -10.89
N GLU A 69 0.84 -11.75 -9.93
CA GLU A 69 -0.22 -10.73 -9.87
C GLU A 69 0.24 -9.49 -9.09
N LEU A 70 0.99 -9.67 -8.00
CA LEU A 70 1.37 -8.62 -7.06
C LEU A 70 2.80 -8.11 -7.25
N GLY A 71 3.70 -8.92 -7.80
CA GLY A 71 5.14 -8.64 -7.80
C GLY A 71 5.52 -7.34 -8.50
N ILE A 72 4.79 -6.94 -9.55
CA ILE A 72 5.02 -5.65 -10.21
C ILE A 72 4.69 -4.47 -9.30
N TYR A 73 3.66 -4.57 -8.46
CA TYR A 73 3.26 -3.52 -7.53
C TYR A 73 4.19 -3.46 -6.32
N VAL A 74 4.61 -4.62 -5.80
CA VAL A 74 5.60 -4.69 -4.71
C VAL A 74 6.92 -4.04 -5.12
N ARG A 75 7.43 -4.34 -6.33
CA ARG A 75 8.65 -3.72 -6.86
C ARG A 75 8.50 -2.20 -7.02
N LEU A 76 7.34 -1.73 -7.43
CA LEU A 76 7.07 -0.30 -7.55
C LEU A 76 7.08 0.41 -6.19
N ILE A 77 6.46 -0.16 -5.16
CA ILE A 77 6.47 0.42 -3.81
C ILE A 77 7.88 0.44 -3.21
N LYS A 78 8.71 -0.56 -3.54
CA LYS A 78 10.11 -0.65 -3.12
C LYS A 78 11.04 0.34 -3.84
N SER A 79 10.62 0.94 -4.95
CA SER A 79 11.45 1.92 -5.67
C SER A 79 11.60 3.22 -4.86
N ASP A 80 12.59 4.04 -5.21
CA ASP A 80 12.77 5.34 -4.54
C ASP A 80 11.54 6.25 -4.68
N GLU A 81 10.88 6.20 -5.84
CA GLU A 81 9.63 6.93 -6.09
C GLU A 81 8.49 6.37 -5.23
N GLY A 82 8.33 5.04 -5.19
CA GLY A 82 7.34 4.38 -4.35
C GLY A 82 7.54 4.66 -2.87
N ARG A 83 8.80 4.69 -2.41
CA ARG A 83 9.18 5.05 -1.04
C ARG A 83 8.79 6.48 -0.70
N ALA A 84 9.19 7.43 -1.54
CA ALA A 84 8.91 8.85 -1.31
C ALA A 84 7.40 9.11 -1.30
N TRP A 85 6.68 8.52 -2.27
CA TRP A 85 5.24 8.62 -2.34
C TRP A 85 4.56 7.97 -1.13
N MET A 86 4.99 6.77 -0.73
CA MET A 86 4.36 6.09 0.40
C MET A 86 4.59 6.79 1.72
N THR A 87 5.80 7.25 1.96
CA THR A 87 6.13 8.01 3.18
C THR A 87 5.24 9.25 3.31
N ALA A 88 5.00 9.95 2.20
CA ALA A 88 4.12 11.11 2.20
C ALA A 88 2.65 10.75 2.48
N VAL A 89 2.11 9.74 1.81
CA VAL A 89 0.71 9.32 2.02
C VAL A 89 0.49 8.76 3.42
N LEU A 90 1.45 8.03 3.98
CA LEU A 90 1.39 7.55 5.37
C LEU A 90 1.34 8.72 6.36
N ALA A 91 2.08 9.81 6.10
CA ALA A 91 2.00 11.01 6.92
C ALA A 91 0.60 11.65 6.84
N ASP A 92 0.04 11.77 5.63
CA ASP A 92 -1.30 12.33 5.41
C ASP A 92 -2.38 11.47 6.11
N VAL A 93 -2.30 10.15 5.99
CA VAL A 93 -3.23 9.20 6.64
C VAL A 93 -3.12 9.25 8.17
N LYS A 94 -1.92 9.45 8.72
CA LYS A 94 -1.70 9.57 10.18
C LYS A 94 -2.21 10.90 10.75
N ALA A 95 -2.22 11.96 9.94
CA ALA A 95 -2.74 13.26 10.32
C ALA A 95 -4.29 13.36 10.25
N MET A 96 -4.97 12.34 9.72
CA MET A 96 -6.44 12.27 9.58
C MET A 96 -7.14 11.57 10.75
#